data_AF-U1PYW3-F1
#
_entry.id   AF-U1PYW3-F1
#
_cell.length_a   1.000
_cell.length_b   1.000
_cell.length_c   1.000
_cell.angle_alpha   90.00
_cell.angle_beta   90.00
_cell.angle_gamma   90.00
#
_symmetry.space_group_name_H-M   'P 1'
#
loop_
_entity.id
_entity.type
_entity.pdbx_description
1 polymer ?
#
loop_
_entity_poly.entity_id
_entity_poly.type
_entity_poly.pdbx_seq_one_letter_code
_entity_poly.pdbx_strand_id
1 'polypeptide(L)'
;MEDQLMSDQTDNKHPRGKRYTEDMIIRMLKDCNALYGRVTVDEFARQSSYCNVETVIRMFGSWKSAKQKAQINTDTQQPLVPGQYSKEQIRSHLRELHRRCDRASPMHLNHEDDLVDTLIVLDAFGSWDEALRQSGLADE
;
A
#
# COMPACT_ATOMS: atom_id res chain seq x y z
N MET A 1 24.46 12.20 -33.71
CA MET A 1 25.36 11.71 -32.65
C MET A 1 25.49 12.88 -31.68
N GLU A 2 25.01 12.88 -30.46
CA GLU A 2 24.43 11.92 -29.51
C GLU A 2 23.46 12.78 -28.64
N ASP A 3 22.17 12.47 -28.55
CA ASP A 3 21.56 11.67 -27.47
C ASP A 3 22.10 11.93 -26.06
N GLN A 4 21.43 12.80 -25.30
CA GLN A 4 21.40 12.69 -23.84
C GLN A 4 20.11 13.27 -23.25
N LEU A 5 19.13 12.38 -23.09
CA LEU A 5 18.10 12.31 -22.04
C LEU A 5 18.02 13.50 -21.06
N MET A 6 16.98 14.32 -21.22
CA MET A 6 16.36 15.04 -20.10
C MET A 6 15.52 14.05 -19.29
N SER A 7 16.05 13.59 -18.17
CA SER A 7 15.28 12.85 -17.17
C SER A 7 15.33 13.56 -15.83
N ASP A 8 14.19 14.17 -15.52
CA ASP A 8 13.54 14.14 -14.22
C ASP A 8 14.34 14.69 -13.01
N GLN A 9 14.42 16.01 -12.94
CA GLN A 9 14.68 16.70 -11.68
C GLN A 9 13.39 16.71 -10.85
N THR A 10 13.12 15.63 -10.10
CA THR A 10 12.11 15.69 -9.04
C THR A 10 12.64 16.54 -7.88
N ASP A 11 12.01 17.70 -7.78
CA ASP A 11 12.13 18.74 -6.76
C ASP A 11 12.20 18.13 -5.34
N ASN A 12 13.40 18.05 -4.78
CA ASN A 12 13.65 17.60 -3.41
C ASN A 12 13.15 18.67 -2.41
N LYS A 13 11.85 18.69 -2.17
CA LYS A 13 11.11 19.68 -1.34
C LYS A 13 11.22 19.52 0.18
N HIS A 14 12.20 18.80 0.72
CA HIS A 14 12.31 18.62 2.17
C HIS A 14 13.69 18.97 2.74
N PRO A 15 13.75 19.79 3.82
CA PRO A 15 15.00 20.29 4.37
C PRO A 15 15.84 19.13 4.93
N ARG A 16 17.00 18.90 4.30
CA ARG A 16 18.02 17.94 4.76
C ARG A 16 18.49 18.35 6.15
N GLY A 17 17.99 17.69 7.19
CA GLY A 17 18.46 17.92 8.57
C GLY A 17 17.47 17.67 9.69
N LYS A 18 16.16 17.47 9.45
CA LYS A 18 15.26 17.03 10.53
C LYS A 18 15.57 15.58 10.92
N ARG A 19 16.06 15.38 12.15
CA ARG A 19 16.14 14.05 12.78
C ARG A 19 14.71 13.60 13.07
N TYR A 20 14.16 12.75 12.20
CA TYR A 20 12.91 12.07 12.48
C TYR A 20 13.19 10.91 13.43
N THR A 21 12.46 10.87 14.55
CA THR A 21 12.48 9.73 15.47
C THR A 21 11.40 8.73 15.08
N GLU A 22 11.55 7.47 15.52
CA GLU A 22 10.54 6.42 15.34
C GLU A 22 9.15 6.91 15.81
N ASP A 23 9.11 7.54 16.97
CA ASP A 23 7.88 8.06 17.60
C ASP A 23 7.21 9.18 16.79
N MET A 24 8.00 10.09 16.20
CA MET A 24 7.48 11.14 15.32
C MET A 24 6.83 10.56 14.07
N ILE A 25 7.48 9.57 13.45
CA ILE A 25 6.94 8.92 12.24
C ILE A 25 5.66 8.15 12.57
N ILE A 26 5.63 7.45 13.71
CA ILE A 26 4.42 6.76 14.18
C ILE A 26 3.26 7.76 14.36
N ARG A 27 3.51 8.94 14.94
CA ARG A 27 2.47 9.98 15.06
C ARG A 27 1.99 10.45 13.71
N MET A 28 2.89 10.75 12.77
CA MET A 28 2.52 11.15 11.41
C MET A 28 1.64 10.10 10.71
N LEU A 29 1.97 8.81 10.88
CA LEU A 29 1.16 7.72 10.33
C LEU A 29 -0.22 7.68 10.99
N LYS A 30 -0.31 7.83 12.32
CA LYS A 30 -1.59 7.87 13.05
C LYS A 30 -2.43 9.07 12.65
N ASP A 31 -1.82 10.24 12.49
CA ASP A 31 -2.48 11.46 12.04
C ASP A 31 -3.00 11.28 10.61
N CYS A 32 -2.21 10.70 9.70
CA CYS A 32 -2.64 10.32 8.36
C CYS A 32 -3.87 9.39 8.42
N ASN A 33 -3.85 8.38 9.30
CA ASN A 33 -4.97 7.47 9.47
C ASN A 33 -6.22 8.18 10.01
N ALA A 34 -6.05 9.12 10.94
CA ALA A 34 -7.15 9.89 11.50
C ALA A 34 -7.77 10.86 10.47
N LEU A 35 -6.95 11.42 9.57
CA LEU A 35 -7.40 12.34 8.53
C LEU A 35 -8.13 11.64 7.38
N TYR A 36 -7.60 10.49 6.94
CA TYR A 36 -8.08 9.83 5.73
C TYR A 36 -8.81 8.50 5.99
N GLY A 37 -8.85 8.04 7.24
CA GLY A 37 -9.32 6.70 7.59
C GLY A 37 -8.40 5.57 7.12
N ARG A 38 -7.27 5.89 6.48
CA ARG A 38 -6.29 4.94 5.94
C ARG A 38 -4.91 5.59 5.81
N VAL A 39 -3.88 4.75 5.66
CA VAL A 39 -2.48 5.19 5.48
C VAL A 39 -1.88 4.53 4.24
N THR A 40 -2.10 5.18 3.10
CA THR A 40 -1.44 4.83 1.84
C THR A 40 -0.18 5.69 1.66
N VAL A 41 0.71 5.23 0.80
CA VAL A 41 1.94 5.96 0.46
C VAL A 41 1.60 7.31 -0.17
N ASP A 42 0.60 7.36 -1.05
CA ASP A 42 0.17 8.59 -1.72
C ASP A 42 -0.43 9.61 -0.75
N GLU A 43 -1.34 9.20 0.14
CA GLU A 43 -1.95 10.10 1.13
C GLU A 43 -0.90 10.68 2.09
N PHE A 44 0.10 9.87 2.46
CA PHE A 44 1.20 10.33 3.30
C PHE A 44 2.17 11.26 2.55
N ALA A 45 2.46 10.97 1.28
CA ALA A 45 3.34 11.79 0.45
C ALA A 45 2.71 13.14 0.06
N ARG A 46 1.37 13.19 -0.04
CA ARG A 46 0.60 14.42 -0.25
C ARG A 46 0.76 15.42 0.89
N GLN A 47 1.10 14.94 2.08
CA GLN A 47 1.26 15.77 3.27
C GLN A 47 2.67 16.36 3.33
N SER A 48 2.80 17.61 2.87
CA SER A 48 4.07 18.34 2.85
C SER A 48 4.74 18.48 4.22
N SER A 49 3.95 18.38 5.30
CA SER A 49 4.38 18.43 6.71
C SER A 49 4.98 17.13 7.23
N TYR A 50 4.78 16.00 6.54
CA TYR A 50 5.30 14.70 6.93
C TYR A 50 6.71 14.45 6.40
N CYS A 51 7.33 13.38 6.90
CA CYS A 51 8.61 12.91 6.36
C CYS A 51 8.42 12.22 5.00
N ASN A 52 9.51 12.06 4.26
CA ASN A 52 9.45 11.28 3.02
C ASN A 52 9.22 9.80 3.30
N VAL A 53 8.53 9.14 2.38
CA VAL A 53 8.27 7.68 2.40
C VAL A 53 9.59 6.91 2.53
N GLU A 54 10.65 7.35 1.85
CA GLU A 54 11.98 6.76 1.97
C GLU A 54 12.55 6.85 3.40
N THR A 55 12.23 7.91 4.14
CA THR A 55 12.61 8.02 5.56
C THR A 55 11.88 6.98 6.41
N VAL A 56 10.59 6.74 6.12
CA VAL A 56 9.81 5.70 6.80
C VAL A 56 10.40 4.32 6.50
N ILE A 57 10.67 4.01 5.24
CA ILE A 57 11.27 2.73 4.82
C ILE A 57 12.65 2.55 5.44
N ARG A 58 13.51 3.57 5.44
CA ARG A 58 14.85 3.48 6.03
C ARG A 58 14.82 3.23 7.54
N MET A 59 13.83 3.79 8.24
CA MET A 59 13.72 3.66 9.70
C MET A 59 13.06 2.34 10.13
N PHE A 60 12.05 1.87 9.38
CA PHE A 60 11.23 0.72 9.76
C PHE A 60 11.44 -0.52 8.89
N GLY A 61 12.29 -0.43 7.86
CA GLY A 61 12.52 -1.47 6.86
C GLY A 61 11.46 -1.54 5.77
N SER A 62 10.18 -1.32 6.11
CA SER A 62 9.07 -1.30 5.15
C SER A 62 7.91 -0.43 5.62
N TRP A 63 7.04 -0.03 4.68
CA TRP A 63 5.80 0.68 4.98
C TRP A 63 4.87 -0.15 5.87
N LYS A 64 4.82 -1.46 5.64
CA LYS A 64 4.05 -2.42 6.43
C LYS A 64 4.53 -2.48 7.88
N SER A 65 5.84 -2.60 8.09
CA SER A 65 6.44 -2.59 9.43
C SER A 65 6.16 -1.28 10.17
N ALA A 66 6.16 -0.15 9.47
CA ALA A 66 5.83 1.15 10.05
C ALA A 66 4.36 1.24 10.49
N LYS A 67 3.41 0.80 9.66
CA LYS A 67 1.98 0.73 10.03
C LYS A 67 1.73 -0.21 11.21
N GLN A 68 2.39 -1.37 11.22
CA GLN A 68 2.33 -2.33 12.33
C GLN A 68 2.82 -1.70 13.65
N LYS A 69 3.95 -1.00 13.61
CA LYS A 69 4.48 -0.25 14.76
C LYS A 69 3.56 0.87 15.21
N ALA A 70 2.88 1.52 14.26
CA ALA A 70 1.90 2.54 14.57
C ALA A 70 0.58 1.98 15.11
N GLN A 71 0.41 0.66 15.23
CA GLN A 71 -0.85 0.00 15.60
C GLN A 71 -2.03 0.50 14.76
N ILE A 72 -1.73 0.90 13.52
CA ILE A 72 -2.74 1.28 12.57
C ILE A 72 -3.23 -0.05 12.04
N ASN A 73 -4.38 -0.46 12.56
CA ASN A 73 -5.13 -1.59 12.05
C ASN A 73 -5.52 -1.24 10.61
N THR A 74 -4.62 -1.49 9.67
CA THR A 74 -5.05 -1.98 8.36
C THR A 74 -5.93 -3.17 8.71
N ASP A 75 -7.22 -3.07 8.44
CA ASP A 75 -8.30 -4.03 8.77
C ASP A 75 -8.06 -5.46 8.21
N THR A 76 -6.84 -5.71 7.72
CA THR A 76 -6.35 -6.85 6.98
C THR A 76 -5.19 -7.55 7.69
N GLN A 77 -4.82 -7.17 8.92
CA GLN A 77 -3.70 -7.79 9.66
C GLN A 77 -4.19 -8.60 10.87
N GLN A 78 -4.83 -9.74 10.61
CA GLN A 78 -4.57 -10.90 11.46
C GLN A 78 -3.18 -11.48 11.12
N PRO A 79 -2.47 -12.08 12.10
CA PRO A 79 -1.04 -12.37 12.00
C PRO A 79 -0.71 -13.48 11.00
N LEU A 80 -0.35 -13.05 9.79
CA LEU A 80 0.52 -13.67 8.77
C LEU A 80 1.03 -15.09 9.11
N VAL A 81 0.19 -16.09 8.84
CA VAL A 81 0.62 -17.46 8.55
C VAL A 81 0.23 -17.84 7.11
N PRO A 82 1.05 -18.63 6.39
CA PRO A 82 0.65 -19.21 5.12
C PRO A 82 -0.65 -20.02 5.30
N GLY A 83 -1.70 -19.70 4.54
CA GLY A 83 -3.03 -20.31 4.65
C GLY A 83 -4.11 -19.45 5.33
N GLN A 84 -3.86 -18.16 5.60
CA GLN A 84 -4.71 -17.35 6.49
C GLN A 84 -5.49 -16.21 5.83
N TYR A 85 -5.42 -16.05 4.51
CA TYR A 85 -6.41 -15.21 3.84
C TYR A 85 -7.65 -16.04 3.57
N SER A 86 -8.74 -15.75 4.29
CA SER A 86 -10.03 -16.30 3.91
C SER A 86 -10.41 -15.77 2.53
N LYS A 87 -11.19 -16.56 1.78
CA LYS A 87 -11.71 -16.10 0.48
C LYS A 87 -12.48 -14.79 0.63
N GLU A 88 -13.14 -14.55 1.76
CA GLU A 88 -13.78 -13.27 2.13
C GLU A 88 -12.77 -12.11 2.15
N GLN A 89 -11.63 -12.27 2.83
CA GLN A 89 -10.61 -11.22 2.91
C GLN A 89 -10.06 -10.91 1.51
N ILE A 90 -9.72 -11.94 0.74
CA ILE A 90 -9.20 -11.76 -0.63
C ILE A 90 -10.22 -11.02 -1.50
N ARG A 91 -11.50 -11.37 -1.43
CA ARG A 91 -12.57 -10.66 -2.14
C ARG A 91 -12.67 -9.20 -1.72
N SER A 92 -12.50 -8.90 -0.43
CA SER A 92 -12.47 -7.52 0.07
C SER A 92 -11.32 -6.73 -0.56
N HIS A 93 -10.12 -7.31 -0.60
CA HIS A 93 -8.96 -6.70 -1.26
C HIS A 93 -9.17 -6.48 -2.77
N LEU A 94 -9.78 -7.43 -3.47
CA LEU A 94 -10.08 -7.30 -4.90
C LEU A 94 -11.12 -6.20 -5.18
N ARG A 95 -12.14 -6.06 -4.33
CA ARG A 95 -13.10 -4.95 -4.42
C ARG A 95 -12.45 -3.61 -4.13
N GLU A 96 -11.55 -3.56 -3.16
CA GLU A 96 -10.79 -2.36 -2.86
C GLU A 96 -9.88 -1.97 -4.03
N LEU A 97 -9.21 -2.94 -4.66
CA LEU A 97 -8.42 -2.72 -5.87
C LEU A 97 -9.29 -2.17 -7.02
N HIS A 98 -10.45 -2.77 -7.26
CA HIS A 98 -11.39 -2.30 -8.27
C HIS A 98 -11.86 -0.88 -8.00
N ARG A 99 -12.17 -0.53 -6.74
CA ARG A 99 -12.52 0.84 -6.34
C ARG A 99 -11.39 1.84 -6.58
N ARG A 100 -10.13 1.44 -6.41
CA ARG A 100 -8.95 2.32 -6.58
C ARG A 100 -8.60 2.55 -8.05
N CYS A 101 -8.64 1.51 -8.86
CA CYS A 101 -8.14 1.54 -10.24
C CYS A 101 -9.25 1.50 -11.30
N ASP A 102 -10.52 1.51 -10.88
CA ASP A 102 -11.72 1.25 -11.70
C ASP A 102 -11.67 -0.11 -12.43
N ARG A 103 -10.69 -0.96 -12.06
CA ARG A 103 -10.39 -2.25 -12.67
C ARG A 103 -9.49 -3.08 -11.77
N ALA A 104 -9.88 -4.33 -11.51
CA ALA A 104 -9.06 -5.28 -10.78
C ALA A 104 -8.25 -6.15 -11.76
N SER A 105 -6.94 -5.89 -11.86
CA SER A 105 -6.01 -6.71 -12.65
C SER A 105 -4.82 -7.14 -11.81
N PRO A 106 -4.15 -8.26 -12.15
CA PRO A 106 -2.93 -8.67 -11.45
C PRO A 106 -1.84 -7.58 -11.51
N MET A 107 -1.79 -6.83 -12.61
CA MET A 107 -0.86 -5.72 -12.78
C MET A 107 -1.14 -4.61 -11.76
N HIS A 108 -2.41 -4.22 -11.57
CA HIS A 108 -2.76 -3.20 -10.57
C HIS A 108 -2.49 -3.71 -9.15
N LEU A 109 -2.83 -4.96 -8.84
CA LEU A 109 -2.60 -5.54 -7.51
C LEU A 109 -1.11 -5.55 -7.14
N ASN A 110 -0.23 -5.84 -8.11
CA ASN A 110 1.21 -5.81 -7.88
C ASN A 110 1.77 -4.41 -7.58
N HIS A 111 1.04 -3.34 -7.88
CA HIS A 111 1.42 -1.97 -7.51
C HIS A 111 0.87 -1.55 -6.14
N GLU A 112 0.11 -2.42 -5.47
CA GLU A 112 -0.55 -2.13 -4.19
C GLU A 112 0.15 -2.87 -3.05
N ASP A 113 1.03 -2.17 -2.32
CA ASP A 113 1.81 -2.73 -1.21
C ASP A 113 0.97 -3.07 0.04
N ASP A 114 -0.29 -2.62 0.11
CA ASP A 114 -1.20 -2.83 1.25
C ASP A 114 -2.33 -3.83 0.98
N LEU A 115 -2.36 -4.43 -0.22
CA LEU A 115 -3.34 -5.46 -0.58
C LEU A 115 -2.74 -6.87 -0.58
N VAL A 116 -3.57 -7.86 -0.87
CA VAL A 116 -3.16 -9.27 -0.96
C VAL A 116 -2.24 -9.50 -2.16
N ASP A 117 -1.27 -10.40 -2.05
CA ASP A 117 -0.40 -10.76 -3.18
C ASP A 117 -1.16 -11.55 -4.27
N THR A 118 -0.79 -11.31 -5.53
CA THR A 118 -1.35 -12.04 -6.68
C THR A 118 -1.24 -13.56 -6.53
N LEU A 119 -0.12 -14.08 -5.99
CA LEU A 119 0.06 -15.51 -5.77
C LEU A 119 -0.95 -16.10 -4.77
N ILE A 120 -1.35 -15.34 -3.75
CA ILE A 120 -2.33 -15.77 -2.74
C ILE A 120 -3.73 -15.80 -3.37
N VAL A 121 -4.04 -14.85 -4.25
CA VAL A 121 -5.30 -14.88 -5.02
C VAL A 121 -5.38 -16.14 -5.88
N LEU A 122 -4.30 -16.46 -6.59
CA LEU A 122 -4.23 -17.65 -7.44
C LEU A 122 -4.30 -18.95 -6.63
N ASP A 123 -3.62 -19.03 -5.49
CA ASP A 123 -3.67 -20.19 -4.59
C ASP A 123 -5.09 -20.43 -4.04
N ALA A 124 -5.79 -19.36 -3.66
CA ALA A 124 -7.12 -19.47 -3.05
C ALA A 124 -8.26 -19.74 -4.06
N PHE A 125 -8.18 -19.19 -5.27
CA PHE A 125 -9.26 -19.25 -6.28
C PHE A 125 -8.91 -20.08 -7.51
N GLY A 126 -7.65 -20.50 -7.67
CA GLY A 126 -7.15 -21.23 -8.83
C GLY A 126 -6.90 -20.36 -10.06
N SER A 127 -7.73 -19.34 -10.30
CA SER A 127 -7.53 -18.36 -11.37
C SER A 127 -7.99 -16.96 -10.98
N TRP A 128 -7.49 -15.96 -11.70
CA TRP A 128 -7.89 -14.57 -11.50
C TRP A 128 -9.35 -14.33 -11.87
N ASP A 129 -9.81 -14.89 -12.99
CA ASP A 129 -11.21 -14.79 -13.43
C ASP A 129 -12.17 -15.36 -12.38
N GLU A 130 -11.82 -16.49 -11.78
CA GLU A 130 -12.62 -17.08 -10.70
C GLU A 130 -12.63 -16.20 -9.45
N ALA A 131 -11.50 -15.56 -9.13
CA ALA A 131 -11.42 -14.62 -8.03
C ALA A 131 -12.30 -13.37 -8.27
N LEU A 132 -12.30 -12.82 -9.49
CA LEU A 132 -13.17 -11.70 -9.87
C LEU A 132 -14.65 -12.10 -9.83
N ARG A 133 -15.00 -13.26 -10.39
CA ARG A 133 -16.36 -13.82 -10.36
C ARG A 133 -16.87 -13.98 -8.94
N GLN A 134 -16.09 -14.60 -8.06
CA GLN A 134 -16.47 -14.76 -6.65
C GLN A 134 -16.48 -13.43 -5.87
N SER A 135 -15.74 -12.41 -6.33
CA SER A 135 -15.76 -11.07 -5.77
C SER A 135 -16.97 -10.23 -6.20
N GLY A 136 -17.71 -10.67 -7.23
CA GLY A 136 -18.77 -9.88 -7.87
C GLY A 136 -18.21 -8.77 -8.78
N LEU A 137 -17.01 -9.00 -9.33
CA LEU A 137 -16.26 -8.08 -10.20
C LEU A 137 -16.01 -8.65 -11.60
N ALA A 138 -16.59 -9.82 -11.91
CA ALA A 138 -16.57 -10.30 -13.28
C ALA A 138 -17.44 -9.37 -14.12
N ASP A 139 -16.87 -8.84 -15.21
CA ASP A 139 -17.64 -8.20 -16.28
C ASP A 139 -18.78 -9.13 -16.72
N GLU A 140 -19.96 -8.55 -16.99
CA GLU A 140 -21.01 -9.24 -17.76
C GLU A 140 -20.57 -9.54 -19.19
#